data_AF-A0A1X7L9M2-F1
#
_entry.id   AF-A0A1X7L9M2-F1
#
_cell.length_a   1.000
_cell.length_b   1.000
_cell.length_c   1.000
_cell.angle_alpha   90.00
_cell.angle_beta   90.00
_cell.angle_gamma   90.00
#
_symmetry.space_group_name_H-M   'P 1'
#
loop_
_entity.id
_entity.type
_entity.pdbx_description
1 polymer ?
#
loop_
_entity_poly.entity_id
_entity_poly.type
_entity_poly.pdbx_seq_one_letter_code
_entity_poly.pdbx_strand_id
1 'polypeptide(L)'
;NNEAERLAKSFAVCRKNFLFSNTPRGAKSSALILTIVTTAMANDLNPYRYLVYIFQKAPNLNLADPEQLEQLMPWNTPEYIRLAAE
;
A
#
# COMPACT_ATOMS: atom_id res chain seq x y z
N ASN A 1 -4.08 -0.89 22.68
CA ASN A 1 -2.78 -1.59 22.73
C ASN A 1 -2.73 -2.72 21.68
N ASN A 2 -3.13 -2.44 20.43
CA ASN A 2 -3.24 -3.39 19.31
C ASN A 2 -2.63 -2.71 18.07
N GLU A 3 -1.96 -3.47 17.20
CA GLU A 3 -1.36 -2.98 15.93
C GLU A 3 -2.34 -2.19 15.06
N ALA A 4 -3.61 -2.63 14.96
CA ALA A 4 -4.62 -1.89 14.20
C ALA A 4 -4.85 -0.46 14.73
N GLU A 5 -4.83 -0.30 16.06
CA GLU A 5 -4.97 1.01 16.71
C GLU A 5 -3.71 1.88 16.49
N ARG A 6 -2.53 1.25 16.45
CA ARG A 6 -1.25 1.93 16.18
C ARG A 6 -1.21 2.44 14.74
N LEU A 7 -1.67 1.65 13.77
CA LEU A 7 -1.82 2.08 12.37
C LEU A 7 -2.82 3.23 12.23
N ALA A 8 -3.97 3.15 12.91
CA ALA A 8 -4.96 4.24 12.92
C ALA A 8 -4.39 5.54 13.52
N LYS A 9 -3.56 5.44 14.56
CA LYS A 9 -2.83 6.59 15.13
C LYS A 9 -1.85 7.20 14.13
N SER A 10 -1.08 6.38 13.41
CA SER A 10 -0.19 6.87 12.35
C SER A 10 -0.96 7.63 11.26
N PHE A 11 -2.12 7.12 10.84
CA PHE A 11 -3.01 7.81 9.90
C PHE A 11 -3.49 9.16 10.45
N ALA A 12 -3.91 9.21 11.71
CA ALA A 12 -4.34 10.45 12.37
C ALA A 12 -3.22 11.50 12.44
N VAL A 13 -1.97 11.07 12.63
CA VAL A 13 -0.78 11.95 12.59
C VAL A 13 -0.52 12.46 11.17
N CYS A 14 -0.62 11.59 10.14
CA CYS A 14 -0.48 11.98 8.73
C CYS A 14 -1.48 13.05 8.30
N ARG A 15 -2.64 13.18 8.97
CA ARG A 15 -3.62 14.23 8.70
C ARG A 15 -3.04 15.65 8.79
N LYS A 16 -2.01 15.86 9.63
CA LYS A 16 -1.30 17.15 9.70
C LYS A 16 -0.53 17.48 8.40
N ASN A 17 -0.14 16.46 7.65
CA ASN A 17 0.54 16.59 6.35
C ASN A 17 -0.44 16.61 5.17
N PHE A 18 -1.71 16.25 5.41
CA PHE A 18 -2.79 16.29 4.41
C PHE A 18 -3.53 17.63 4.41
N LEU A 19 -2.78 18.74 4.46
CA LEU A 19 -3.31 20.11 4.55
C LEU A 19 -4.34 20.46 3.47
N PHE A 20 -4.31 19.79 2.31
CA PHE A 20 -5.21 20.03 1.19
C PHE A 20 -6.18 18.87 0.88
N SER A 21 -6.14 17.77 1.64
CA SER A 21 -7.04 16.62 1.44
C SER A 21 -8.26 16.70 2.37
N ASN A 22 -9.06 17.76 2.23
CA ASN A 22 -10.23 18.02 3.08
C ASN A 22 -11.55 17.41 2.54
N THR A 23 -11.48 16.47 1.59
CA THR A 23 -12.69 15.82 1.05
C THR A 23 -12.78 14.37 1.54
N PRO A 24 -14.00 13.83 1.74
CA PRO A 24 -14.18 12.41 2.09
C PRO A 24 -13.55 11.47 1.05
N ARG A 25 -13.58 11.88 -0.23
CA ARG A 25 -12.90 11.17 -1.32
C ARG A 25 -11.38 11.15 -1.14
N GLY A 26 -10.78 12.29 -0.83
CA GLY A 26 -9.34 12.39 -0.54
C GLY A 26 -8.94 11.54 0.66
N ALA A 27 -9.69 11.61 1.74
CA ALA A 27 -9.46 10.79 2.93
C ALA A 27 -9.50 9.28 2.61
N LYS A 28 -10.47 8.84 1.79
CA LYS A 28 -10.58 7.45 1.34
C LYS A 28 -9.37 7.03 0.50
N SER A 29 -8.94 7.86 -0.45
CA SER A 29 -7.75 7.57 -1.27
C SER A 29 -6.47 7.51 -0.44
N SER A 30 -6.27 8.44 0.50
CA SER A 30 -5.12 8.43 1.41
C SER A 30 -5.11 7.18 2.30
N ALA A 31 -6.27 6.77 2.80
CA ALA A 31 -6.40 5.54 3.58
C ALA A 31 -6.05 4.32 2.74
N LEU A 32 -6.49 4.25 1.48
CA LEU A 32 -6.18 3.15 0.57
C LEU A 32 -4.68 3.03 0.32
N ILE A 33 -4.00 4.13 0.01
CA ILE A 33 -2.53 4.13 -0.21
C ILE A 33 -1.80 3.70 1.05
N LEU A 34 -2.18 4.23 2.21
CA LEU A 34 -1.55 3.84 3.48
C LEU A 34 -1.77 2.37 3.80
N THR A 35 -2.95 1.82 3.52
CA THR A 35 -3.20 0.38 3.65
C THR A 35 -2.24 -0.45 2.80
N ILE A 36 -2.03 -0.07 1.52
CA ILE A 36 -1.08 -0.78 0.64
C ILE A 36 0.35 -0.69 1.19
N VAL A 37 0.77 0.49 1.65
CA VAL A 37 2.09 0.71 2.24
C VAL A 37 2.27 -0.15 3.49
N THR A 38 1.29 -0.17 4.39
CA THR A 38 1.37 -0.97 5.61
C THR A 38 1.38 -2.46 5.32
N THR A 39 0.64 -2.91 4.30
CA THR A 39 0.68 -4.30 3.83
C THR A 39 2.08 -4.64 3.29
N ALA A 40 2.71 -3.75 2.53
CA ALA A 40 4.07 -3.96 2.03
C ALA A 40 5.07 -4.10 3.18
N MET A 41 5.01 -3.19 4.17
CA MET A 41 5.86 -3.24 5.35
C MET A 41 5.65 -4.53 6.17
N ALA A 42 4.41 -4.99 6.29
CA ALA A 42 4.09 -6.23 7.01
C ALA A 42 4.56 -7.50 6.30
N ASN A 43 4.94 -7.42 5.02
CA ASN A 43 5.45 -8.53 4.21
C ASN A 43 6.95 -8.33 3.85
N ASP A 44 7.68 -7.49 4.59
CA ASP A 44 9.11 -7.22 4.39
C ASP A 44 9.46 -6.69 2.98
N LEU A 45 8.53 -5.98 2.35
CA LEU A 45 8.70 -5.37 1.04
C LEU A 45 9.11 -3.90 1.18
N ASN A 46 9.88 -3.40 0.21
CA ASN A 46 10.14 -1.98 0.08
C ASN A 46 8.84 -1.28 -0.40
N PRO A 47 8.21 -0.40 0.42
CA PRO A 47 6.90 0.14 0.09
C PRO A 47 6.88 1.00 -1.17
N TYR A 48 7.98 1.71 -1.44
CA TYR A 48 8.11 2.52 -2.64
C TYR A 48 8.16 1.65 -3.90
N ARG A 49 9.03 0.63 -3.91
CA ARG A 49 9.15 -0.30 -5.05
C ARG A 49 7.85 -1.06 -5.29
N TYR A 50 7.16 -1.45 -4.21
CA TYR A 50 5.88 -2.15 -4.31
C TYR A 50 4.76 -1.27 -4.90
N LEU A 51 4.67 0.01 -4.50
CA LEU A 51 3.72 0.95 -5.10
C LEU A 51 4.00 1.16 -6.60
N VAL A 52 5.27 1.32 -6.98
CA VAL A 52 5.67 1.44 -8.39
C VAL A 52 5.25 0.20 -9.18
N TYR A 53 5.49 -0.99 -8.63
CA TYR A 53 5.09 -2.25 -9.26
C TYR A 53 3.57 -2.34 -9.47
N ILE A 54 2.77 -2.02 -8.44
CA ILE A 54 1.31 -2.00 -8.55
C ILE A 54 0.87 -1.00 -9.62
N PHE A 55 1.37 0.24 -9.61
CA PHE A 55 0.94 1.25 -10.58
C PHE A 55 1.36 0.94 -12.01
N GLN A 56 2.44 0.19 -12.22
CA GLN A 56 2.86 -0.25 -13.56
C GLN A 56 2.06 -1.47 -14.04
N LYS A 57 1.72 -2.41 -13.15
CA LYS A 57 1.09 -3.69 -13.53
C LYS A 57 -0.43 -3.63 -13.50
N ALA A 58 -1.03 -2.99 -12.50
CA ALA A 58 -2.48 -2.97 -12.31
C ALA A 58 -3.28 -2.45 -13.53
N PRO A 59 -2.86 -1.40 -14.26
CA PRO A 59 -3.58 -0.93 -15.44
C PRO A 59 -3.59 -1.93 -16.61
N ASN A 60 -2.65 -2.86 -16.62
CA ASN A 60 -2.48 -3.86 -17.69
C ASN A 60 -3.16 -5.20 -17.36
N LEU A 61 -3.80 -5.31 -16.18
CA LEU A 61 -4.43 -6.54 -15.69
C LEU A 61 -5.93 -6.35 -15.54
N ASN A 62 -6.68 -7.42 -15.74
CA ASN A 62 -8.08 -7.49 -15.39
C ASN A 62 -8.20 -7.79 -13.88
N LEU A 63 -8.39 -6.75 -13.07
CA LEU A 63 -8.53 -6.87 -11.62
C LEU A 63 -9.80 -7.62 -11.18
N ALA A 64 -10.73 -7.90 -12.08
CA ALA A 64 -11.90 -8.75 -11.80
C ALA A 64 -11.58 -10.24 -11.86
N ASP A 65 -10.44 -10.61 -12.48
CA ASP A 65 -9.97 -11.99 -12.54
C ASP A 65 -9.07 -12.29 -11.32
N PRO A 66 -9.47 -13.24 -10.46
CA PRO A 66 -8.71 -13.59 -9.26
C PRO A 66 -7.27 -14.01 -9.55
N GLU A 67 -7.02 -14.72 -10.65
CA GLU A 67 -5.68 -15.21 -11.00
C GLU A 67 -4.73 -14.05 -11.38
N GLN A 68 -5.26 -13.04 -12.06
CA GLN A 68 -4.48 -11.85 -12.42
C GLN A 68 -4.28 -10.94 -11.22
N LEU A 69 -5.26 -10.85 -10.31
CA LEU A 69 -5.13 -10.12 -9.06
C LEU A 69 -4.06 -10.72 -8.14
N GLU A 70 -3.96 -12.05 -8.09
CA GLU A 70 -2.97 -12.78 -7.29
C GLU A 70 -1.53 -12.41 -7.66
N GLN A 71 -1.28 -11.95 -8.89
CA GLN A 71 0.04 -11.46 -9.32
C GLN A 71 0.46 -10.17 -8.61
N LEU A 72 -0.50 -9.38 -8.15
CA LEU A 72 -0.23 -8.12 -7.45
C LEU A 72 -0.09 -8.30 -5.94
N MET A 73 -0.33 -9.50 -5.42
CA MET A 73 -0.26 -9.78 -3.99
C MET A 73 1.18 -9.71 -3.47
N PRO A 74 1.38 -9.31 -2.21
CA PRO A 74 2.71 -9.04 -1.66
C PRO A 74 3.61 -10.29 -1.61
N TRP A 75 3.04 -11.50 -1.55
CA TRP A 75 3.81 -12.74 -1.58
C TRP A 75 4.27 -13.16 -2.98
N ASN A 76 3.67 -12.63 -4.04
CA ASN A 76 3.97 -12.99 -5.43
C ASN A 76 4.84 -11.93 -6.15
N THR A 77 5.44 -11.02 -5.39
CA THR A 77 6.25 -9.93 -5.94
C THR A 77 7.65 -10.39 -6.33
N PRO A 78 8.24 -9.82 -7.40
CA PRO A 78 9.63 -10.11 -7.78
C PRO A 78 10.64 -9.69 -6.70
N GLU A 79 11.75 -10.42 -6.66
CA GLU A 79 12.74 -10.35 -5.58
C GLU A 79 13.37 -8.95 -5.38
N TYR A 80 13.52 -8.16 -6.45
CA TYR A 80 14.06 -6.80 -6.36
C TYR A 80 13.19 -5.83 -5.54
N ILE A 81 11.93 -6.17 -5.26
CA ILE A 81 11.02 -5.36 -4.45
C ILE A 81 11.22 -5.62 -2.96
N ARG A 82 11.74 -6.81 -2.61
CA ARG A 82 12.05 -7.14 -1.22
C ARG A 82 13.11 -6.19 -0.69
N LEU A 83 13.02 -5.86 0.60
CA LEU A 83 14.09 -5.14 1.27
C LEU A 83 15.34 -6.03 1.16
N ALA A 84 16.34 -5.59 0.40
CA ALA A 84 17.62 -6.29 0.36
C ALA A 84 18.12 -6.37 1.81
N ALA A 85 18.51 -7.57 2.24
CA ALA A 85 19.26 -7.73 3.48
C ALA A 85 20.60 -7.01 3.27
N GLU A 86 20.68 -5.75 3.70
CA GLU A 86 21.95 -5.07 3.99
C GLU A 86 22.49 -5.56 5.34
#